data_AF-A0CRW6-F1
#
_entry.id   AF-A0CRW6-F1
#
_cell.length_a   1.000
_cell.length_b   1.000
_cell.length_c   1.000
_cell.angle_alpha   90.00
_cell.angle_beta   90.00
_cell.angle_gamma   90.00
#
_symmetry.space_group_name_H-M   'P 1'
#
loop_
_entity.id
_entity.type
_entity.pdbx_description
1 polymer ?
#
loop_
_entity_poly.entity_id
_entity_poly.type
_entity_poly.pdbx_seq_one_letter_code
_entity_poly.pdbx_strand_id
1 'polypeptide(L)'
;MNIYKYIGNDRRRSQEQNRIQQFHSNVPLQVICKLQFQGELILILYIFIIQATEQECQISISEQKSILKRDFKNVLQKQAGALISEARQNFFSFGNLGSCLKDDPYSIFADGVPYTNCKIGKKISITLMQKYLLNTLKLWFWDLGYIFSEDIRYYTIIVYTVLNGVQTKIYDSNLATSIVKIKFDEQQVERFDVLNVGGNTYYRNNLDIIKADAYYSFS
;
A
#
# COMPACT_ATOMS: atom_id res chain seq x y z
N MET A 1 -123.52 12.30 -11.22
CA MET A 1 -122.83 11.49 -12.25
C MET A 1 -121.50 11.00 -11.68
N ASN A 2 -121.54 9.78 -11.16
CA ASN A 2 -120.49 8.76 -10.98
C ASN A 2 -119.03 9.00 -11.45
N ILE A 3 -118.02 8.78 -10.58
CA ILE A 3 -117.04 7.65 -10.61
C ILE A 3 -115.81 7.85 -9.67
N TYR A 4 -115.36 6.70 -9.14
CA TYR A 4 -114.33 6.32 -8.16
C TYR A 4 -112.82 6.61 -8.44
N LYS A 5 -112.01 6.33 -7.38
CA LYS A 5 -110.64 5.72 -7.32
C LYS A 5 -109.45 6.68 -7.54
N TYR A 6 -108.25 6.52 -6.94
CA TYR A 6 -107.52 5.39 -6.35
C TYR A 6 -106.43 5.90 -5.36
N ILE A 7 -106.09 5.09 -4.36
CA ILE A 7 -104.93 5.22 -3.44
C ILE A 7 -103.72 4.44 -4.02
N GLY A 8 -102.51 4.98 -3.92
CA GLY A 8 -101.25 4.20 -4.11
C GLY A 8 -100.02 5.12 -4.10
N ASN A 9 -99.32 5.30 -2.98
CA ASN A 9 -98.26 4.45 -2.41
C ASN A 9 -96.90 4.62 -3.14
N ASP A 10 -96.06 5.53 -2.64
CA ASP A 10 -94.65 5.62 -3.07
C ASP A 10 -93.72 5.99 -1.89
N ARG A 11 -93.55 5.04 -0.95
CA ARG A 11 -92.57 5.07 0.15
C ARG A 11 -91.39 4.10 -0.12
N ARG A 12 -90.72 4.20 -1.27
CA ARG A 12 -89.56 3.32 -1.57
C ARG A 12 -88.35 3.99 -2.24
N ARG A 13 -88.10 5.29 -2.02
CA ARG A 13 -86.88 5.94 -2.55
C ARG A 13 -85.94 6.58 -1.53
N SER A 14 -86.18 6.43 -0.22
CA SER A 14 -85.40 7.17 0.80
C SER A 14 -84.52 6.30 1.72
N GLN A 15 -84.31 5.01 1.43
CA GLN A 15 -83.48 4.15 2.30
C GLN A 15 -82.18 3.63 1.68
N GLU A 16 -81.90 3.91 0.40
CA GLU A 16 -80.73 3.35 -0.27
C GLU A 16 -79.55 4.33 -0.42
N GLN A 17 -79.75 5.63 -0.17
CA GLN A 17 -78.66 6.64 -0.19
C GLN A 17 -77.91 6.80 1.14
N ASN A 18 -78.39 6.21 2.24
CA ASN A 18 -77.73 6.34 3.56
C ASN A 18 -76.77 5.19 3.92
N ARG A 19 -76.46 4.27 3.00
CA ARG A 19 -75.54 3.14 3.27
C ARG A 19 -74.13 3.27 2.67
N ILE A 20 -73.83 4.31 1.91
CA ILE A 20 -72.53 4.42 1.20
C ILE A 20 -71.56 5.43 1.84
N GLN A 21 -71.96 6.22 2.84
CA GLN A 21 -71.09 7.22 3.50
C GLN A 21 -70.69 6.87 4.95
N GLN A 22 -70.43 5.60 5.27
CA GLN A 22 -69.90 5.20 6.59
C GLN A 22 -68.74 4.21 6.52
N PHE A 23 -67.81 4.42 5.58
CA PHE A 23 -66.46 3.85 5.65
C PHE A 23 -65.41 4.96 5.73
N HIS A 24 -65.63 5.96 6.60
CA HIS A 24 -64.52 6.79 7.07
C HIS A 24 -63.77 6.03 8.15
N SER A 25 -62.72 5.37 7.70
CA SER A 25 -61.48 5.00 8.39
C SER A 25 -61.29 5.59 9.80
N ASN A 26 -61.88 4.96 10.81
CA ASN A 26 -61.36 5.04 12.18
C ASN A 26 -60.25 3.99 12.33
N VAL A 27 -59.14 4.19 11.62
CA VAL A 27 -57.87 3.65 12.12
C VAL A 27 -57.52 4.57 13.30
N PRO A 28 -57.40 4.07 14.54
CA PRO A 28 -57.10 4.93 15.67
C PRO A 28 -55.78 5.66 15.37
N LEU A 29 -55.73 6.99 15.50
CA LEU A 29 -54.50 7.78 15.31
C LEU A 29 -53.31 7.20 16.11
N GLN A 30 -53.58 6.51 17.23
CA GLN A 30 -52.59 5.80 18.02
C GLN A 30 -51.89 4.63 17.28
N VAL A 31 -52.56 3.96 16.34
CA VAL A 31 -52.00 2.87 15.53
C VAL A 31 -51.05 3.43 14.48
N ILE A 32 -51.42 4.55 13.83
CA ILE A 32 -50.57 5.22 12.83
C ILE A 32 -49.32 5.81 13.51
N CYS A 33 -49.45 6.44 14.69
CA CYS A 33 -48.31 6.96 15.45
C CYS A 33 -47.37 5.84 15.94
N LYS A 34 -47.90 4.69 16.40
CA LYS A 34 -47.06 3.53 16.80
C LYS A 34 -46.32 2.90 15.62
N LEU A 35 -46.96 2.79 14.45
CA LEU A 35 -46.33 2.26 13.24
C LEU A 35 -45.23 3.20 12.72
N GLN A 36 -45.43 4.51 12.77
CA GLN A 36 -44.44 5.50 12.35
C GLN A 36 -43.22 5.52 13.28
N PHE A 37 -43.43 5.42 14.59
CA PHE A 37 -42.34 5.32 15.59
C PHE A 37 -41.54 4.01 15.44
N GLN A 38 -42.20 2.91 15.08
CA GLN A 38 -41.53 1.63 14.79
C GLN A 38 -40.69 1.69 13.51
N GLY A 39 -41.17 2.37 12.46
CA GLY A 39 -40.43 2.55 11.21
C GLY A 39 -39.14 3.35 11.38
N GLU A 40 -39.19 4.44 12.16
CA GLU A 40 -38.00 5.26 12.47
C GLU A 40 -36.98 4.49 13.32
N LEU A 41 -37.44 3.69 14.29
CA LEU A 41 -36.57 2.85 15.13
C LEU A 41 -35.86 1.77 14.31
N ILE A 42 -36.56 1.14 13.36
CA ILE A 42 -35.99 0.17 12.43
C ILE A 42 -34.95 0.83 11.53
N LEU A 43 -35.23 2.04 11.00
CA LEU A 43 -34.29 2.79 10.16
C LEU A 43 -33.01 3.15 10.93
N ILE A 44 -33.14 3.63 12.17
CA ILE A 44 -31.99 3.97 13.03
C ILE A 44 -31.14 2.72 13.31
N LEU A 45 -31.77 1.60 13.67
CA LEU A 45 -31.08 0.32 13.86
C LEU A 45 -30.35 -0.13 12.59
N TYR A 46 -30.97 0.06 11.42
CA TYR A 46 -30.35 -0.29 10.13
C TYR A 46 -29.11 0.55 9.84
N ILE A 47 -29.16 1.87 10.10
CA ILE A 47 -28.01 2.77 9.96
C ILE A 47 -26.88 2.37 10.91
N PHE A 48 -27.19 2.06 12.17
CA PHE A 48 -26.17 1.61 13.14
C PHE A 48 -25.51 0.30 12.73
N ILE A 49 -26.28 -0.65 12.18
CA ILE A 49 -25.72 -1.92 11.68
C ILE A 49 -24.80 -1.67 10.47
N ILE A 50 -25.18 -0.79 9.54
CA ILE A 50 -24.32 -0.40 8.41
C ILE A 50 -23.02 0.25 8.92
N GLN A 51 -23.11 1.20 9.84
CA GLN A 51 -21.93 1.87 10.40
C GLN A 51 -21.00 0.91 11.15
N ALA A 52 -21.57 -0.02 11.95
CA ALA A 52 -20.79 -1.02 12.67
C ALA A 52 -20.07 -1.98 11.71
N THR A 53 -20.75 -2.43 10.65
CA THR A 53 -20.16 -3.33 9.64
C THR A 53 -19.10 -2.63 8.78
N GLU A 54 -19.29 -1.36 8.43
CA GLU A 54 -18.26 -0.55 7.76
C GLU A 54 -17.01 -0.38 8.66
N GLN A 55 -17.20 -0.14 9.95
CA GLN A 55 -16.11 0.02 10.91
C GLN A 55 -15.31 -1.28 11.09
N GLU A 56 -15.97 -2.43 11.23
CA GLU A 56 -15.30 -3.74 11.29
C GLU A 56 -14.54 -4.06 10.00
N CYS A 57 -15.11 -3.72 8.84
CA CYS A 57 -14.44 -3.89 7.55
C CYS A 57 -13.16 -3.05 7.45
N GLN A 58 -13.21 -1.78 7.89
CA GLN A 58 -12.04 -0.92 7.90
C GLN A 58 -10.95 -1.39 8.87
N ILE A 59 -11.33 -1.89 10.06
CA ILE A 59 -10.39 -2.49 11.01
C ILE A 59 -9.71 -3.71 10.38
N SER A 60 -10.48 -4.61 9.78
CA SER A 60 -9.95 -5.80 9.11
C SER A 60 -8.99 -5.46 7.96
N ILE A 61 -9.32 -4.46 7.13
CA ILE A 61 -8.44 -4.00 6.04
C ILE A 61 -7.15 -3.38 6.61
N SER A 62 -7.25 -2.63 7.70
CA SER A 62 -6.09 -2.03 8.38
C SER A 62 -5.17 -3.11 8.98
N GLU A 63 -5.75 -4.13 9.62
CA GLU A 63 -5.02 -5.27 10.16
C GLU A 63 -4.33 -6.08 9.06
N GLN A 64 -5.02 -6.37 7.95
CA GLN A 64 -4.43 -7.07 6.81
C GLN A 64 -3.29 -6.26 6.17
N LYS A 65 -3.44 -4.94 6.03
CA LYS A 65 -2.35 -4.05 5.58
C LYS A 65 -1.18 -4.06 6.55
N SER A 66 -1.42 -4.10 7.86
CA SER A 66 -0.39 -4.18 8.89
C SER A 66 0.38 -5.50 8.85
N ILE A 67 -0.31 -6.62 8.63
CA ILE A 67 0.30 -7.96 8.46
C ILE A 67 1.18 -7.96 7.21
N LEU A 68 0.67 -7.47 6.06
CA LEU A 68 1.46 -7.33 4.84
C LEU A 68 2.69 -6.43 5.04
N LYS A 69 2.61 -5.40 5.89
CA LYS A 69 3.75 -4.52 6.22
C LYS A 69 4.76 -5.16 7.19
N ARG A 70 4.38 -6.14 8.01
CA ARG A 70 5.24 -6.75 9.05
C ARG A 70 6.18 -7.84 8.53
N ASP A 71 5.84 -8.52 7.44
CA ASP A 71 6.59 -9.70 7.00
C ASP A 71 7.84 -9.39 6.17
N PHE A 72 8.04 -8.14 5.73
CA PHE A 72 9.19 -7.78 4.89
C PHE A 72 10.41 -7.36 5.71
N LYS A 73 11.11 -8.32 6.33
CA LYS A 73 12.38 -8.06 7.04
C LYS A 73 13.50 -7.55 6.12
N ASN A 74 13.60 -8.13 4.92
CA ASN A 74 14.47 -7.69 3.84
C ASN A 74 14.02 -8.31 2.51
N VAL A 75 13.72 -7.49 1.51
CA VAL A 75 13.27 -7.97 0.18
C VAL A 75 14.37 -7.95 -0.88
N LEU A 76 15.57 -7.48 -0.54
CA LEU A 76 16.75 -7.43 -1.44
C LEU A 76 17.67 -8.65 -1.30
N GLN A 77 17.15 -9.77 -0.80
CA GLN A 77 17.91 -11.01 -0.67
C GLN A 77 17.76 -11.88 -1.91
N LYS A 78 18.82 -12.59 -2.28
CA LYS A 78 18.76 -13.61 -3.34
C LYS A 78 17.73 -14.69 -3.02
N GLN A 79 17.61 -15.08 -1.75
CA GLN A 79 16.63 -16.05 -1.25
C GLN A 79 15.20 -15.54 -1.35
N ALA A 80 15.01 -14.22 -1.26
CA ALA A 80 13.72 -13.57 -1.53
C ALA A 80 13.44 -13.39 -3.04
N GLY A 81 14.36 -13.82 -3.91
CA GLY A 81 14.20 -13.77 -5.36
C GLY A 81 14.65 -12.45 -6.00
N ALA A 82 15.31 -11.56 -5.26
CA ALA A 82 15.87 -10.34 -5.83
C ALA A 82 17.03 -10.65 -6.80
N LEU A 83 17.14 -9.83 -7.85
CA LEU A 83 18.12 -10.04 -8.93
C LEU A 83 18.74 -8.70 -9.36
N ILE A 84 20.04 -8.73 -9.69
CA ILE A 84 20.70 -7.58 -10.33
C ILE A 84 20.39 -7.63 -11.84
N SER A 85 19.48 -6.77 -12.30
CA SER A 85 18.90 -6.85 -13.65
C SER A 85 19.86 -6.48 -14.77
N GLU A 86 20.83 -5.61 -14.47
CA GLU A 86 21.84 -5.17 -15.43
C GLU A 86 23.18 -5.88 -15.16
N ALA A 87 23.14 -7.17 -14.82
CA ALA A 87 24.34 -7.95 -14.44
C ALA A 87 25.49 -7.87 -15.48
N ARG A 88 25.19 -7.71 -16.77
CA ARG A 88 26.22 -7.56 -17.82
C ARG A 88 26.95 -6.21 -17.79
N GLN A 89 26.37 -5.19 -17.17
CA GLN A 89 26.95 -3.84 -17.04
C GLN A 89 27.60 -3.62 -15.67
N ASN A 90 27.42 -4.56 -14.75
CA ASN A 90 27.96 -4.54 -13.40
C ASN A 90 29.10 -5.55 -13.28
N PHE A 91 30.06 -5.27 -12.42
CA PHE A 91 31.14 -6.20 -12.12
C PHE A 91 30.91 -6.82 -10.74
N PHE A 92 31.21 -8.12 -10.63
CA PHE A 92 31.08 -8.90 -9.41
C PHE A 92 32.47 -9.33 -8.97
N SER A 93 33.00 -8.67 -7.93
CA SER A 93 34.31 -9.02 -7.37
C SER A 93 34.17 -10.12 -6.33
N PHE A 94 35.18 -10.99 -6.25
CA PHE A 94 35.28 -12.09 -5.27
C PHE A 94 34.10 -13.09 -5.32
N GLY A 95 33.63 -13.39 -6.53
CA GLY A 95 33.04 -14.69 -6.85
C GLY A 95 31.59 -14.94 -6.45
N ASN A 96 30.65 -13.98 -6.54
CA ASN A 96 29.23 -14.35 -6.45
C ASN A 96 28.27 -13.42 -7.21
N LEU A 97 27.49 -14.02 -8.11
CA LEU A 97 26.29 -13.43 -8.71
C LEU A 97 25.30 -13.08 -7.59
N GLY A 98 25.18 -11.78 -7.30
CA GLY A 98 24.40 -11.22 -6.19
C GLY A 98 25.25 -10.70 -5.03
N SER A 99 26.47 -10.23 -5.28
CA SER A 99 27.43 -9.84 -4.24
C SER A 99 26.92 -8.77 -3.27
N CYS A 100 25.92 -7.95 -3.64
CA CYS A 100 25.23 -7.05 -2.72
C CYS A 100 23.86 -7.55 -2.20
N LEU A 101 23.40 -8.73 -2.60
CA LEU A 101 22.10 -9.33 -2.23
C LEU A 101 22.24 -10.47 -1.20
N LYS A 102 23.37 -10.48 -0.49
CA LYS A 102 23.73 -11.48 0.53
C LYS A 102 23.13 -11.13 1.89
N ASP A 103 22.95 -12.14 2.73
CA ASP A 103 22.38 -11.97 4.08
C ASP A 103 23.34 -11.28 5.05
N ASP A 104 24.63 -11.61 4.97
CA ASP A 104 25.68 -11.12 5.86
C ASP A 104 26.66 -10.19 5.12
N PRO A 105 26.84 -8.94 5.59
CA PRO A 105 27.79 -8.00 4.99
C PRO A 105 29.26 -8.46 5.09
N TYR A 106 29.64 -9.24 6.10
CA TYR A 106 31.04 -9.55 6.43
C TYR A 106 31.49 -10.96 6.06
N SER A 107 30.72 -11.70 5.26
CA SER A 107 31.21 -12.99 4.76
C SER A 107 32.46 -12.78 3.91
N ILE A 108 33.62 -13.16 4.46
CA ILE A 108 34.93 -13.13 3.81
C ILE A 108 35.07 -14.45 3.04
N PHE A 109 35.23 -14.37 1.73
CA PHE A 109 35.69 -15.51 0.94
C PHE A 109 37.21 -15.44 0.82
N ALA A 110 37.85 -16.55 0.45
CA ALA A 110 39.30 -16.75 0.48
C ALA A 110 40.16 -15.57 -0.03
N ASP A 111 39.64 -14.74 -0.94
CA ASP A 111 40.36 -13.63 -1.58
C ASP A 111 39.83 -12.22 -1.25
N GLY A 112 38.76 -12.07 -0.44
CA GLY A 112 38.21 -10.77 -0.07
C GLY A 112 36.71 -10.74 0.26
N VAL A 113 36.18 -9.55 0.54
CA VAL A 113 34.73 -9.33 0.76
C VAL A 113 34.05 -9.12 -0.60
N PRO A 114 33.03 -9.91 -0.98
CA PRO A 114 32.33 -9.71 -2.25
C PRO A 114 31.56 -8.39 -2.27
N TYR A 115 31.60 -7.71 -3.41
CA TYR A 115 30.84 -6.50 -3.68
C TYR A 115 30.40 -6.44 -5.14
N THR A 116 29.33 -5.68 -5.39
CA THR A 116 28.88 -5.33 -6.75
C THR A 116 29.41 -3.94 -7.07
N ASN A 117 30.01 -3.74 -8.23
CA ASN A 117 30.47 -2.43 -8.64
C ASN A 117 30.04 -2.01 -10.04
N CYS A 118 30.00 -0.68 -10.25
CA CYS A 118 29.76 -0.07 -11.55
C CYS A 118 30.57 1.22 -11.73
N LYS A 119 30.81 1.61 -12.99
CA LYS A 119 31.54 2.83 -13.36
C LYS A 119 30.66 4.08 -13.27
N ILE A 120 31.28 5.26 -13.25
CA ILE A 120 30.57 6.55 -13.35
C ILE A 120 29.63 6.54 -14.56
N GLY A 121 28.42 7.08 -14.38
CA GLY A 121 27.37 7.13 -15.38
C GLY A 121 26.65 5.79 -15.58
N LYS A 122 27.02 4.74 -14.84
CA LYS A 122 26.30 3.45 -14.79
C LYS A 122 25.59 3.29 -13.46
N LYS A 123 24.69 2.32 -13.41
CA LYS A 123 23.87 2.04 -12.22
C LYS A 123 23.86 0.56 -11.87
N ILE A 124 23.69 0.29 -10.58
CA ILE A 124 23.37 -1.03 -10.08
C ILE A 124 21.84 -1.08 -9.93
N SER A 125 21.19 -1.83 -10.81
CA SER A 125 19.74 -2.03 -10.81
C SER A 125 19.37 -3.34 -10.12
N ILE A 126 18.62 -3.25 -9.03
CA ILE A 126 18.18 -4.39 -8.22
C ILE A 126 16.68 -4.54 -8.34
N THR A 127 16.23 -5.56 -9.08
CA THR A 127 14.80 -5.87 -9.26
C THR A 127 14.34 -6.85 -8.20
N LEU A 128 13.15 -6.59 -7.69
CA LEU A 128 12.46 -7.40 -6.70
C LEU A 128 11.66 -8.51 -7.40
N MET A 129 11.42 -9.62 -6.69
CA MET A 129 10.63 -10.74 -7.22
C MET A 129 9.18 -10.33 -7.55
N GLN A 130 8.63 -9.40 -6.77
CA GLN A 130 7.29 -8.84 -6.93
C GLN A 130 7.30 -7.38 -6.50
N LYS A 131 6.15 -6.72 -6.57
CA LYS A 131 5.98 -5.36 -6.06
C LYS A 131 5.84 -5.40 -4.54
N TYR A 132 6.57 -4.52 -3.86
CA TYR A 132 6.53 -4.40 -2.41
C TYR A 132 6.24 -2.96 -1.99
N LEU A 133 5.46 -2.80 -0.93
CA LEU A 133 5.27 -1.52 -0.27
C LEU A 133 6.47 -1.26 0.65
N LEU A 134 7.30 -0.27 0.33
CA LEU A 134 8.57 0.00 1.03
C LEU A 134 8.69 1.48 1.37
N ASN A 135 9.51 1.78 2.37
CA ASN A 135 9.86 3.17 2.76
C ASN A 135 11.31 3.31 3.24
N THR A 136 12.09 2.21 3.21
CA THR A 136 13.46 2.18 3.72
C THR A 136 14.34 1.34 2.80
N LEU A 137 15.49 1.92 2.44
CA LEU A 137 16.59 1.24 1.76
C LEU A 137 17.87 1.46 2.59
N LYS A 138 18.68 0.42 2.74
CA LYS A 138 19.97 0.48 3.42
C LYS A 138 21.04 -0.04 2.48
N LEU A 139 22.10 0.73 2.31
CA LEU A 139 23.24 0.41 1.45
C LEU A 139 24.51 0.35 2.28
N TRP A 140 25.32 -0.67 2.08
CA TRP A 140 26.65 -0.82 2.65
C TRP A 140 27.65 -0.66 1.52
N PHE A 141 28.50 0.36 1.61
CA PHE A 141 29.55 0.64 0.67
C PHE A 141 30.87 0.03 1.13
N TRP A 142 31.77 -0.19 0.17
CA TRP A 142 33.15 -0.54 0.50
C TRP A 142 33.89 0.67 1.08
N ASP A 143 34.17 0.66 2.39
CA ASP A 143 34.79 1.77 3.12
C ASP A 143 36.13 1.38 3.79
N LEU A 144 36.68 0.20 3.46
CA LEU A 144 37.93 -0.37 3.98
C LEU A 144 39.19 0.40 3.54
N GLY A 145 39.25 1.70 3.81
CA GLY A 145 40.46 2.53 3.67
C GLY A 145 41.46 2.30 4.81
N TYR A 146 40.98 1.89 5.99
CA TYR A 146 41.81 1.74 7.19
C TYR A 146 42.96 0.73 7.05
N ILE A 147 42.79 -0.34 6.26
CA ILE A 147 43.85 -1.34 6.03
C ILE A 147 45.09 -0.73 5.35
N PHE A 148 44.92 0.36 4.61
CA PHE A 148 45.98 1.01 3.85
C PHE A 148 46.34 2.40 4.40
N SER A 149 45.92 2.72 5.64
CA SER A 149 46.06 4.06 6.23
C SER A 149 45.35 5.17 5.42
N GLU A 150 44.25 4.81 4.75
CA GLU A 150 43.46 5.74 3.93
C GLU A 150 42.25 6.28 4.70
N ASP A 151 41.88 7.53 4.38
CA ASP A 151 40.70 8.20 4.91
C ASP A 151 39.38 7.50 4.52
N ILE A 152 38.30 7.90 5.22
CA ILE A 152 36.94 7.49 4.93
C ILE A 152 36.62 7.70 3.45
N ARG A 153 36.09 6.64 2.82
CA ARG A 153 35.68 6.71 1.42
C ARG A 153 34.28 7.32 1.30
N TYR A 154 34.16 8.37 0.50
CA TYR A 154 32.88 8.99 0.16
C TYR A 154 32.49 8.66 -1.27
N TYR A 155 31.20 8.43 -1.48
CA TYR A 155 30.59 8.07 -2.74
C TYR A 155 29.62 9.17 -3.18
N THR A 156 29.62 9.47 -4.48
CA THR A 156 28.66 10.38 -5.10
C THR A 156 27.62 9.60 -5.90
N ILE A 157 26.41 9.50 -5.35
CA ILE A 157 25.34 8.63 -5.83
C ILE A 157 23.99 9.32 -5.87
N ILE A 158 23.12 8.80 -6.75
CA ILE A 158 21.69 9.07 -6.72
C ILE A 158 20.97 7.72 -6.65
N VAL A 159 19.91 7.63 -5.85
CA VAL A 159 19.08 6.43 -5.76
C VAL A 159 17.67 6.73 -6.22
N TYR A 160 17.14 5.85 -7.06
CA TYR A 160 15.76 5.87 -7.51
C TYR A 160 15.02 4.61 -7.10
N THR A 161 13.75 4.75 -6.73
CA THR A 161 12.77 3.66 -6.81
C THR A 161 12.17 3.62 -8.21
N VAL A 162 11.73 2.44 -8.63
CA VAL A 162 11.06 2.25 -9.92
C VAL A 162 9.77 1.46 -9.71
N LEU A 163 8.71 1.90 -10.39
CA LEU A 163 7.42 1.23 -10.47
C LEU A 163 6.81 1.42 -11.86
N ASN A 164 6.47 0.33 -12.56
CA ASN A 164 5.95 0.36 -13.93
C ASN A 164 6.83 1.19 -14.88
N GLY A 165 8.15 1.15 -14.69
CA GLY A 165 9.12 1.95 -15.46
C GLY A 165 9.23 3.44 -15.08
N VAL A 166 8.40 3.95 -14.16
CA VAL A 166 8.52 5.31 -13.64
C VAL A 166 9.59 5.35 -12.56
N GLN A 167 10.58 6.25 -12.69
CA GLN A 167 11.65 6.44 -11.70
C GLN A 167 11.32 7.60 -10.76
N THR A 168 11.44 7.37 -9.45
CA THR A 168 11.29 8.41 -8.41
C THR A 168 12.60 8.54 -7.65
N LYS A 169 13.17 9.74 -7.60
CA LYS A 169 14.42 9.99 -6.85
C LYS A 169 14.14 9.98 -5.35
N ILE A 170 14.84 9.11 -4.61
CA ILE A 170 14.69 8.96 -3.16
C ILE A 170 15.94 9.36 -2.36
N TYR A 171 17.09 9.53 -3.03
CA TYR A 171 18.33 9.95 -2.38
C TYR A 171 19.29 10.57 -3.40
N ASP A 172 20.02 11.58 -2.97
CA ASP A 172 21.00 12.32 -3.78
C ASP A 172 22.09 12.82 -2.83
N SER A 173 23.32 12.32 -2.97
CA SER A 173 24.41 12.66 -2.04
C SER A 173 25.77 12.51 -2.71
N ASN A 174 26.66 13.44 -2.39
CA ASN A 174 28.09 13.39 -2.71
C ASN A 174 28.97 12.92 -1.55
N LEU A 175 28.36 12.55 -0.42
CA LEU A 175 29.04 12.18 0.83
C LEU A 175 28.55 10.84 1.40
N ALA A 176 27.98 9.96 0.57
CA ALA A 176 27.54 8.64 1.01
C ALA A 176 28.77 7.82 1.46
N THR A 177 28.75 7.23 2.65
CA THR A 177 29.88 6.47 3.18
C THR A 177 29.42 5.34 4.07
N SER A 178 30.25 4.30 4.20
CA SER A 178 30.03 3.14 5.07
C SER A 178 28.62 2.58 4.90
N ILE A 179 27.73 2.85 5.85
CA ILE A 179 26.34 2.40 5.84
C ILE A 179 25.41 3.60 5.70
N VAL A 180 24.65 3.66 4.62
CA VAL A 180 23.63 4.69 4.41
C VAL A 180 22.24 4.09 4.54
N LYS A 181 21.45 4.62 5.48
CA LYS A 181 20.02 4.30 5.63
C LYS A 181 19.19 5.42 5.02
N ILE A 182 18.51 5.13 3.92
CA ILE A 182 17.66 6.04 3.16
C ILE A 182 16.22 5.79 3.59
N LYS A 183 15.58 6.81 4.18
CA LYS A 183 14.13 6.84 4.42
C LYS A 183 13.46 7.63 3.29
N PHE A 184 12.35 7.14 2.79
CA PHE A 184 11.57 7.76 1.71
C PHE A 184 10.08 7.51 1.91
N ASP A 185 9.23 8.24 1.20
CA ASP A 185 7.77 8.11 1.32
C ASP A 185 7.29 6.70 0.95
N GLU A 186 6.28 6.21 1.68
CA GLU A 186 5.66 4.91 1.43
C GLU A 186 5.20 4.81 -0.03
N GLN A 187 5.75 3.85 -0.76
CA GLN A 187 5.38 3.61 -2.15
C GLN A 187 5.58 2.14 -2.55
N GLN A 188 4.87 1.72 -3.59
CA GLN A 188 5.11 0.43 -4.22
C GLN A 188 6.40 0.51 -5.05
N VAL A 189 7.27 -0.48 -4.88
CA VAL A 189 8.57 -0.55 -5.55
C VAL A 189 8.70 -1.92 -6.21
N GLU A 190 9.23 -1.94 -7.43
CA GLU A 190 9.58 -3.18 -8.14
C GLU A 190 11.10 -3.28 -8.39
N ARG A 191 11.81 -2.13 -8.39
CA ARG A 191 13.26 -2.07 -8.61
C ARG A 191 13.86 -0.85 -7.94
N PHE A 192 15.11 -0.98 -7.49
CA PHE A 192 15.97 0.14 -7.09
C PHE A 192 17.08 0.35 -8.12
N ASP A 193 17.33 1.61 -8.47
CA ASP A 193 18.44 2.00 -9.34
C ASP A 193 19.42 2.87 -8.53
N VAL A 194 20.62 2.34 -8.25
CA VAL A 194 21.70 3.09 -7.58
C VAL A 194 22.67 3.59 -8.64
N LEU A 195 22.57 4.87 -8.99
CA LEU A 195 23.37 5.54 -10.01
C LEU A 195 24.70 6.03 -9.41
N ASN A 196 25.81 5.66 -10.04
CA ASN A 196 27.12 6.20 -9.75
C ASN A 196 27.32 7.52 -10.51
N VAL A 197 27.26 8.65 -9.81
CA VAL A 197 27.35 9.99 -10.42
C VAL A 197 28.78 10.52 -10.43
N GLY A 198 29.56 10.26 -9.38
CA GLY A 198 30.91 10.85 -9.23
C GLY A 198 31.97 9.89 -8.69
N GLY A 199 31.70 8.58 -8.67
CA GLY A 199 32.63 7.58 -8.17
C GLY A 199 32.81 7.68 -6.66
N ASN A 200 34.02 7.35 -6.21
CA ASN A 200 34.42 7.47 -4.82
C ASN A 200 35.76 8.21 -4.68
N THR A 201 36.05 8.70 -3.47
CA THR A 201 37.21 9.56 -3.21
C THR A 201 38.57 8.91 -3.47
N TYR A 202 38.67 7.58 -3.53
CA TYR A 202 39.95 6.86 -3.70
C TYR A 202 40.09 6.24 -5.09
N TYR A 203 39.23 5.27 -5.41
CA TYR A 203 39.11 4.70 -6.75
C TYR A 203 38.11 5.53 -7.54
N ARG A 204 38.59 6.68 -8.04
CA ARG A 204 37.84 7.83 -8.61
C ARG A 204 36.66 7.54 -9.55
N ASN A 205 36.46 6.30 -10.00
CA ASN A 205 35.47 5.96 -11.02
C ASN A 205 34.45 4.88 -10.60
N ASN A 206 34.55 4.28 -9.41
CA ASN A 206 33.72 3.13 -9.03
C ASN A 206 32.73 3.46 -7.91
N LEU A 207 31.54 2.88 -8.02
CA LEU A 207 30.61 2.65 -6.93
C LEU A 207 30.76 1.20 -6.51
N ASP A 208 30.95 0.91 -5.23
CA ASP A 208 31.14 -0.44 -4.71
C ASP A 208 30.14 -0.69 -3.58
N ILE A 209 29.18 -1.59 -3.80
CA ILE A 209 28.14 -1.95 -2.84
C ILE A 209 28.42 -3.36 -2.32
N ILE A 210 28.65 -3.48 -1.01
CA ILE A 210 28.85 -4.73 -0.30
C ILE A 210 27.50 -5.40 0.00
N LYS A 211 26.49 -4.62 0.37
CA LYS A 211 25.17 -5.15 0.73
C LYS A 211 24.09 -4.11 0.46
N ALA A 212 22.88 -4.56 0.16
CA ALA A 212 21.69 -3.75 0.11
C ALA A 212 20.53 -4.48 0.80
N ASP A 213 19.79 -3.76 1.65
CA ASP A 213 18.58 -4.24 2.31
C ASP A 213 17.44 -3.27 2.04
N ALA A 214 16.24 -3.75 1.75
CA ALA A 214 15.04 -2.90 1.68
C ALA A 214 13.90 -3.53 2.45
N TYR A 215 13.15 -2.69 3.16
CA TYR A 215 12.06 -3.12 4.03
C TYR A 215 11.08 -1.98 4.28
N TYR A 216 9.93 -2.34 4.82
CA TYR A 216 9.00 -1.38 5.39
C TYR A 216 9.35 -1.17 6.87
N SER A 217 9.64 0.06 7.27
CA SER A 217 9.90 0.44 8.66
C SER A 217 8.67 1.16 9.22
N PHE A 218 8.09 0.61 10.28
CA PHE A 218 7.15 1.37 11.12
C PHE A 218 7.95 2.44 11.86
N SER A 219 7.60 3.70 11.64
CA SER A 219 8.18 4.87 12.31
C SER A 219 7.56 5.08 13.67
#